data_AF-A0A2E3C8A3-F1
#
_entry.id   AF-A0A2E3C8A3-F1
#
_cell.length_a   1.000
_cell.length_b   1.000
_cell.length_c   1.000
_cell.angle_alpha   90.00
_cell.angle_beta   90.00
_cell.angle_gamma   90.00
#
_symmetry.space_group_name_H-M   'P 1'
#
loop_
_entity.id
_entity.type
_entity.pdbx_description
1 polymer ?
#
loop_
_entity_poly.entity_id
_entity_poly.type
_entity_poly.pdbx_seq_one_letter_code
_entity_poly.pdbx_strand_id
1 'polypeptide(L)'
;MIEIIAGLLFIFIMIPSAITTWYSRCLNIRLSYAFLLMFLPLIIVSTIASFAPGIADILWKIYAIIASAIIIYGTYRQFTGKCKLGAGSELMG
;
A
#
# COMPACT_ATOMS: atom_id res chain seq x y z
N MET A 1 22.40 -12.13 -12.66
CA MET A 1 22.20 -11.62 -11.28
C MET A 1 21.60 -10.21 -11.26
N ILE A 2 22.16 -9.24 -11.98
CA ILE A 2 21.65 -7.86 -12.03
C ILE A 2 20.19 -7.76 -12.49
N GLU A 3 19.76 -8.55 -13.48
CA GLU A 3 18.37 -8.50 -13.98
C GLU A 3 17.34 -9.03 -12.97
N ILE A 4 17.71 -10.00 -12.15
CA ILE A 4 16.83 -10.55 -11.10
C ILE A 4 16.61 -9.49 -10.00
N ILE A 5 17.67 -8.76 -9.64
CA ILE A 5 17.62 -7.67 -8.66
C ILE A 5 16.76 -6.51 -9.19
N ALA A 6 16.93 -6.15 -10.47
CA ALA A 6 16.13 -5.11 -11.12
C ALA A 6 14.64 -5.48 -11.19
N GLY A 7 14.32 -6.74 -11.51
CA GLY A 7 12.94 -7.24 -11.53
C GLY A 7 12.28 -7.20 -10.15
N LEU A 8 12.99 -7.60 -9.10
CA LEU A 8 12.51 -7.51 -7.71
C LEU A 8 12.22 -6.06 -7.31
N LEU A 9 13.14 -5.14 -7.60
CA LEU A 9 12.94 -3.70 -7.34
C LEU A 9 11.69 -3.16 -8.04
N PHE A 10 11.44 -3.57 -9.29
CA PHE A 10 10.25 -3.15 -10.03
C PHE A 10 8.96 -3.61 -9.36
N ILE A 11 8.92 -4.86 -8.92
CA ILE A 11 7.76 -5.44 -8.20
C ILE A 11 7.52 -4.69 -6.88
N PHE A 12 8.60 -4.40 -6.14
CA PHE A 12 8.53 -3.66 -4.88
C PHE A 12 8.02 -2.22 -5.03
N ILE A 13 8.15 -1.60 -6.21
CA ILE A 13 7.65 -0.25 -6.47
C ILE A 13 6.24 -0.28 -7.06
N MET A 14 5.97 -1.22 -7.98
CA MET A 14 4.69 -1.29 -8.69
C MET A 14 3.54 -1.72 -7.78
N ILE A 15 3.73 -2.73 -6.93
CA ILE A 15 2.66 -3.25 -6.08
C ILE A 15 2.15 -2.17 -5.09
N PRO A 16 3.02 -1.46 -4.33
CA PRO A 16 2.55 -0.41 -3.44
C PRO A 16 1.92 0.77 -4.19
N SER A 17 2.42 1.09 -5.39
CA SER A 17 1.84 2.17 -6.21
C SER A 17 0.42 1.84 -6.70
N ALA A 18 0.18 0.58 -7.05
CA ALA A 18 -1.16 0.10 -7.40
C ALA A 18 -2.11 0.14 -6.18
N ILE A 19 -1.63 -0.32 -5.03
CA ILE A 19 -2.41 -0.36 -3.78
C ILE A 19 -2.75 1.05 -3.27
N THR A 20 -1.80 1.99 -3.30
CA THR A 20 -2.04 3.40 -2.90
C THR A 20 -3.07 4.08 -3.81
N THR A 21 -3.01 3.82 -5.12
CA THR A 21 -3.99 4.33 -6.08
C THR A 21 -5.38 3.76 -5.81
N TRP A 22 -5.46 2.46 -5.53
CA TRP A 22 -6.71 1.79 -5.15
C TRP A 22 -7.29 2.36 -3.86
N TYR A 23 -6.48 2.54 -2.82
CA TYR A 23 -6.90 3.14 -1.56
C TYR A 23 -7.42 4.55 -1.73
N SER A 24 -6.71 5.38 -2.48
CA SER A 24 -7.12 6.76 -2.72
C SER A 24 -8.54 6.82 -3.30
N ARG A 25 -8.86 5.92 -4.24
CA ARG A 25 -10.19 5.86 -4.86
C ARG A 25 -11.24 5.21 -3.96
N CYS A 26 -10.96 4.08 -3.32
CA CYS A 26 -11.98 3.34 -2.55
C CYS A 26 -12.30 3.94 -1.18
N LEU A 27 -11.33 4.64 -0.58
CA LEU A 27 -11.48 5.29 0.71
C LEU A 27 -11.70 6.80 0.60
N ASN A 28 -11.72 7.34 -0.62
CA ASN A 28 -11.88 8.77 -0.91
C ASN A 28 -10.85 9.65 -0.16
N ILE A 29 -9.59 9.22 -0.17
CA ILE A 29 -8.46 9.92 0.47
C ILE A 29 -7.57 10.46 -0.64
N ARG A 30 -6.92 11.62 -0.44
CA ARG A 30 -5.95 12.11 -1.42
C ARG A 30 -4.82 11.11 -1.61
N LEU A 31 -4.38 10.95 -2.86
CA LEU A 31 -3.31 10.02 -3.24
C LEU A 31 -2.03 10.25 -2.42
N SER A 32 -1.68 11.50 -2.12
CA SER A 32 -0.54 11.85 -1.27
C SER A 32 -0.62 11.24 0.13
N TYR A 33 -1.80 11.25 0.75
CA TYR A 33 -2.00 10.63 2.06
C TYR A 33 -1.97 9.11 1.99
N ALA A 34 -2.50 8.51 0.92
CA ALA A 34 -2.41 7.06 0.70
C ALA A 34 -0.95 6.60 0.55
N PHE A 35 -0.13 7.34 -0.20
CA PHE A 35 1.31 7.09 -0.32
C PHE A 35 2.01 7.18 1.03
N LEU A 36 1.74 8.22 1.82
CA LEU A 36 2.34 8.35 3.15
C LEU A 36 1.96 7.19 4.06
N LEU A 37 0.68 6.80 4.09
CA LEU A 37 0.22 5.67 4.91
C LEU A 37 0.91 4.35 4.55
N MET A 38 1.26 4.15 3.27
CA MET A 38 1.90 2.93 2.83
C MET A 38 3.42 2.93 3.05
N PHE A 39 4.11 4.02 2.68
CA PHE A 39 5.58 4.07 2.67
C PHE A 39 6.20 4.63 3.96
N LEU A 40 5.52 5.52 4.69
CA LEU A 40 6.08 6.11 5.90
C LEU A 40 6.33 5.06 7.00
N PRO A 41 5.42 4.11 7.28
CA PRO A 41 5.68 3.06 8.27
C PRO A 41 6.83 2.14 7.86
N LEU A 42 6.96 1.83 6.56
CA LEU A 42 8.09 1.07 6.01
C LEU A 42 9.43 1.73 6.36
N ILE A 43 9.54 3.04 6.14
CA ILE A 43 10.76 3.81 6.43
C ILE A 43 11.03 3.86 7.94
N ILE A 44 10.01 4.15 8.74
CA ILE A 44 10.13 4.24 10.20
C ILE A 44 10.60 2.89 10.79
N VAL A 45 9.94 1.80 10.41
CA VAL A 45 10.27 0.47 10.96
C VAL A 45 11.64 -0.01 10.50
N SER A 46 12.01 0.24 9.23
CA SER A 46 13.34 -0.11 8.72
C SER A 46 14.45 0.66 9.47
N THR A 47 14.20 1.94 9.79
CA THR A 47 15.15 2.75 10.56
C THR A 47 15.27 2.22 11.98
N ILE A 48 14.15 1.98 12.67
CA ILE A 48 14.14 1.48 14.06
C ILE A 48 14.74 0.07 14.17
N ALA A 49 14.55 -0.79 13.15
CA ALA A 49 15.13 -2.13 13.13
C ALA A 49 16.66 -2.14 13.28
N SER A 50 17.33 -1.08 12.84
CA SER A 50 18.79 -0.94 12.95
C SER A 50 19.26 -0.65 14.38
N PHE A 51 18.39 -0.11 15.25
CA PHE A 51 18.76 0.34 16.60
C PHE A 51 18.05 -0.44 17.72
N ALA A 52 16.85 -0.96 17.46
CA ALA A 52 16.00 -1.64 18.43
C ALA A 52 15.16 -2.74 17.74
N PRO A 53 15.75 -3.90 17.42
CA PRO A 53 15.11 -4.93 16.62
C PRO A 53 13.84 -5.52 17.27
N GLY A 54 13.81 -5.64 18.60
CA GLY A 54 12.62 -6.11 19.32
C GLY A 54 11.42 -5.16 19.23
N ILE A 55 11.68 -3.85 19.22
CA ILE A 55 10.62 -2.83 19.03
C ILE A 55 10.15 -2.83 17.58
N ALA A 56 11.09 -2.96 16.63
CA ALA A 56 10.77 -3.01 15.21
C ALA A 56 9.86 -4.19 14.86
N ASP A 57 10.07 -5.37 15.45
CA ASP A 57 9.22 -6.55 15.23
C ASP A 57 7.76 -6.30 15.66
N ILE A 58 7.56 -5.65 16.80
CA ILE A 58 6.23 -5.27 17.30
C ILE A 58 5.58 -4.26 16.34
N LEU A 59 6.31 -3.23 15.92
CA LEU A 59 5.79 -2.25 14.96
C LEU A 59 5.42 -2.92 13.62
N TRP A 60 6.19 -3.92 13.19
CA TRP A 60 5.92 -4.66 11.96
C TRP A 60 4.62 -5.45 12.02
N LYS A 61 4.35 -6.10 13.15
CA LYS A 61 3.08 -6.78 13.40
C LYS A 61 1.91 -5.80 13.40
N ILE A 62 2.03 -4.66 14.08
CA ILE A 62 0.97 -3.64 14.12
C ILE A 62 0.69 -3.10 12.70
N TYR A 63 1.74 -2.75 11.95
CA TYR A 63 1.61 -2.29 10.57
C TYR A 63 0.93 -3.34 9.69
N ALA A 64 1.33 -4.62 9.78
CA ALA A 64 0.73 -5.69 9.02
C ALA A 64 -0.77 -5.85 9.32
N ILE A 65 -1.19 -5.73 10.59
CA ILE A 65 -2.60 -5.79 10.98
C ILE A 65 -3.39 -4.62 10.38
N ILE A 66 -2.88 -3.39 10.51
CA ILE A 66 -3.54 -2.20 9.98
C ILE A 66 -3.65 -2.30 8.45
N ALA A 67 -2.55 -2.60 7.76
CA ALA A 67 -2.53 -2.77 6.32
C ALA A 67 -3.56 -3.84 5.88
N SER A 68 -3.58 -4.99 6.56
CA SER A 68 -4.54 -6.06 6.28
C SER A 68 -5.98 -5.60 6.46
N ALA A 69 -6.30 -4.88 7.54
CA ALA A 69 -7.64 -4.35 7.79
C ALA A 69 -8.09 -3.38 6.69
N ILE A 70 -7.19 -2.50 6.24
CA ILE A 70 -7.47 -1.55 5.16
C ILE A 70 -7.66 -2.31 3.83
N ILE A 71 -6.85 -3.34 3.52
CA ILE A 71 -7.07 -4.20 2.35
C ILE A 71 -8.44 -4.88 2.44
N ILE A 72 -8.79 -5.51 3.56
CA ILE A 72 -10.07 -6.20 3.71
C ILE A 72 -11.23 -5.23 3.52
N TYR A 73 -11.16 -4.04 4.11
CA TYR A 73 -12.21 -3.03 3.98
C TYR A 73 -12.33 -2.47 2.56
N GLY A 74 -11.20 -2.18 1.89
CA GLY A 74 -11.19 -1.75 0.49
C GLY A 74 -11.79 -2.81 -0.43
N THR A 75 -11.43 -4.07 -0.23
CA THR A 75 -11.93 -5.21 -1.01
C THR A 75 -13.42 -5.43 -0.77
N TYR A 76 -13.88 -5.31 0.48
CA TYR A 76 -15.31 -5.34 0.82
C TYR A 76 -16.10 -4.24 0.08
N ARG A 77 -15.57 -3.00 0.05
CA ARG A 77 -16.19 -1.91 -0.71
C ARG A 77 -16.23 -2.17 -2.22
N GLN A 78 -15.22 -2.84 -2.75
CA GLN A 78 -15.18 -3.24 -4.15
C GLN A 78 -16.24 -4.31 -4.47
N PHE A 79 -16.34 -5.37 -3.66
CA PHE A 79 -17.35 -6.42 -3.86
C PHE A 79 -18.79 -5.94 -3.66
N THR A 80 -19.01 -4.95 -2.78
CA THR A 80 -20.32 -4.35 -2.57
C THR A 80 -20.68 -3.26 -3.61
N GLY A 81 -19.82 -3.03 -4.61
CA GLY A 81 -20.02 -2.04 -5.66
C GLY A 81 -19.89 -0.58 -5.19
N LYS A 82 -19.53 -0.36 -3.92
CA LYS A 82 -19.31 0.97 -3.32
C LYS A 82 -17.98 1.61 -3.76
N CYS A 83 -17.08 0.82 -4.34
CA CYS A 83 -15.89 1.29 -5.02
C CYS A 83 -15.77 0.59 -6.37
N LYS A 84 -15.64 1.37 -7.45
CA LYS A 84 -15.27 0.87 -8.77
C LYS A 84 -13.86 1.34 -9.10
N LEU A 85 -12.96 0.37 -9.28
CA LEU A 85 -11.69 0.62 -9.96
C LEU A 85 -12.02 0.89 -11.42
N GLY A 86 -12.18 2.17 -11.77
CA GLY A 86 -12.43 2.56 -13.15
C GLY A 86 -11.27 2.10 -14.03
N ALA A 87 -11.57 1.18 -14.96
CA ALA A 87 -11.04 1.28 -16.30
C ALA A 87 -11.23 2.74 -16.77
N GLY A 88 -10.29 3.29 -17.52
CA GLY A 88 -10.42 4.64 -18.09
C GLY A 88 -11.53 4.75 -19.15
N SER A 89 -12.78 4.49 -18.79
CA SER A 89 -13.92 4.44 -19.73
C SER A 89 -14.99 5.50 -19.46
N GLU A 90 -14.64 6.62 -18.82
CA GLU A 90 -15.49 7.83 -18.76
C GLU A 90 -14.78 9.06 -19.35
N LEU A 91 -13.73 8.86 -20.16
CA LEU A 91 -13.00 9.92 -20.87
C LEU A 91 -12.82 9.63 -22.38
N MET A 92 -13.79 8.95 -22.99
CA MET A 92 -14.08 9.17 -24.41
C MET A 92 -15.58 9.49 -24.47
N GLY A 93 -15.87 10.73 -24.86
CA GLY A 93 -17.22 11.24 -25.04
C GLY A 93 -17.94 10.64 -26.24
#